data_AF-A0A9D3RPI0-F1
#
_entry.id   AF-A0A9D3RPI0-F1
#
_cell.length_a   1.000
_cell.length_b   1.000
_cell.length_c   1.000
_cell.angle_alpha   90.00
_cell.angle_beta   90.00
_cell.angle_gamma   90.00
#
_symmetry.space_group_name_H-M   'P 1'
#
loop_
_entity.id
_entity.type
_entity.pdbx_description
1 polymer ?
#
loop_
_entity_poly.entity_id
_entity_poly.type
_entity_poly.pdbx_seq_one_letter_code
_entity_poly.pdbx_strand_id
1 'polypeptide(L)'
;MTAHQQVLALNLVLLCCLQLTTTQTQEVSVCSGTQNALSASMSPEVQYNIMRDMYSGCQILMGNLEITLMDQHHNFSFLQSIREVTGYILIAINQFHSLPLDQLRVIRGNTLYEDRFALYVLFNYQKDGQYSGCETWASHT
;
A
#
# COMPACT_ATOMS: atom_id res chain seq x y z
N MET A 1 26.33 -36.09 42.88
CA MET A 1 26.52 -34.85 42.08
C MET A 1 26.89 -33.75 43.06
N THR A 2 28.06 -33.14 42.91
CA THR A 2 28.61 -32.18 43.91
C THR A 2 27.97 -30.80 43.76
N ALA A 3 27.85 -30.02 44.83
CA ALA A 3 27.25 -28.68 44.83
C ALA A 3 27.84 -27.75 43.74
N HIS A 4 29.11 -27.93 43.42
CA HIS A 4 29.81 -27.25 42.34
C HIS A 4 29.19 -27.50 40.95
N GLN A 5 28.71 -28.72 40.67
CA GLN A 5 28.04 -29.05 39.41
C GLN A 5 26.67 -28.37 39.28
N GLN A 6 25.94 -28.20 40.40
CA GLN A 6 24.65 -27.51 40.39
C GLN A 6 24.79 -26.00 40.13
N VAL A 7 25.80 -25.35 40.71
CA VAL A 7 26.07 -23.92 40.50
C VAL A 7 26.50 -23.63 39.06
N LEU A 8 27.33 -24.49 38.48
CA LEU A 8 27.73 -24.38 37.08
C LEU A 8 26.54 -24.54 36.13
N ALA A 9 25.67 -25.53 36.39
CA ALA A 9 24.45 -25.74 35.61
C ALA A 9 23.51 -24.52 35.70
N LEU A 10 23.33 -23.95 36.90
CA LEU A 10 22.48 -22.79 37.10
C LEU A 10 23.00 -21.54 36.35
N ASN A 11 24.31 -21.31 36.36
CA ASN A 11 24.93 -20.21 35.62
C ASN A 11 24.83 -20.40 34.10
N LEU A 12 24.99 -21.63 33.61
CA LEU A 12 24.86 -21.95 32.19
C LEU A 12 23.42 -21.74 31.71
N VAL A 13 22.43 -22.14 32.52
CA VAL A 13 21.01 -21.89 32.26
C VAL A 13 20.72 -20.39 32.26
N LEU A 14 21.25 -19.62 33.22
CA LEU A 14 21.09 -18.17 33.24
C LEU A 14 21.66 -17.51 31.97
N LEU A 15 22.88 -17.86 31.58
CA LEU A 15 23.51 -17.34 30.35
C LEU A 15 22.68 -17.66 29.10
N CYS A 16 22.11 -18.87 29.04
CA CYS A 16 21.26 -19.31 27.94
C CYS A 16 19.93 -18.52 27.93
N CYS A 17 19.32 -18.29 29.10
CA CYS A 17 18.11 -17.46 29.23
C CYS A 17 18.34 -16.01 28.78
N LEU A 18 19.51 -15.42 29.04
CA LEU A 18 19.84 -14.08 28.54
C LEU A 18 19.90 -14.03 27.00
N GLN A 19 20.39 -15.09 26.34
CA GLN A 19 20.51 -15.14 24.88
C GLN A 19 19.17 -15.38 24.15
N LEU A 20 18.15 -15.91 24.83
CA LEU A 20 16.83 -16.18 24.25
C LEU A 20 15.90 -14.94 24.21
N THR A 21 16.32 -13.78 24.72
CA THR A 21 15.50 -12.56 24.77
C THR A 21 15.76 -11.58 23.63
N THR A 22 16.18 -12.06 22.46
CA THR A 22 16.16 -11.24 21.24
C THR A 22 14.72 -11.06 20.79
N THR A 23 14.03 -10.06 21.35
CA THR A 23 12.81 -9.52 20.74
C THR A 23 13.20 -9.01 19.35
N GLN A 24 12.82 -9.76 18.31
CA GLN A 24 12.99 -9.34 16.93
C GLN A 24 12.06 -8.15 16.70
N THR A 25 12.56 -6.93 16.94
CA THR A 25 11.84 -5.70 16.61
C THR A 25 11.73 -5.69 15.09
N GLN A 26 10.54 -6.00 14.56
CA GLN A 26 10.29 -5.89 13.14
C GLN A 26 10.47 -4.42 12.75
N GLU A 27 11.54 -4.10 12.01
CA GLU A 27 11.77 -2.74 11.53
C GLU A 27 10.56 -2.32 10.67
N VAL A 28 9.94 -1.22 11.06
CA VAL A 28 8.77 -0.67 10.36
C VAL A 28 9.27 0.18 9.20
N SER A 29 8.84 -0.17 7.98
CA SER A 29 9.20 0.57 6.76
C SER A 29 8.32 1.81 6.61
N VAL A 30 8.96 2.97 6.43
CA VAL A 30 8.31 4.28 6.33
C VAL A 30 8.68 4.94 5.01
N CYS A 31 7.70 5.53 4.31
CA CYS A 31 7.91 6.22 3.04
C CYS A 31 7.18 7.57 3.02
N SER A 32 7.54 8.45 2.09
CA SER A 32 6.88 9.75 1.91
C SER A 32 5.78 9.68 0.84
N GLY A 33 4.66 10.35 1.09
CA GLY A 33 3.56 10.50 0.14
C GLY A 33 3.72 11.66 -0.84
N THR A 34 2.66 11.93 -1.60
CA THR A 34 2.62 13.00 -2.63
C THR A 34 1.59 14.09 -2.30
N GLN A 35 1.63 15.19 -3.06
CA GLN A 35 0.69 16.33 -2.96
C GLN A 35 0.34 16.87 -4.36
N ASN A 36 0.10 15.97 -5.32
CA ASN A 36 -0.17 16.31 -6.72
C ASN A 36 -1.68 16.41 -7.01
N ALA A 37 -2.53 15.86 -6.14
CA ALA A 37 -3.98 15.74 -6.35
C ALA A 37 -4.29 15.09 -7.71
N LEU A 38 -4.95 15.81 -8.62
CA LEU A 38 -5.29 15.36 -9.97
C LEU A 38 -4.28 15.83 -11.04
N SER A 39 -3.21 16.52 -10.64
CA SER A 39 -2.20 17.03 -11.56
C SER A 39 -1.37 15.89 -12.12
N ALA A 40 -1.24 15.83 -13.45
CA ALA A 40 -0.43 14.83 -14.14
C ALA A 40 0.51 15.49 -15.13
N SER A 41 1.82 15.29 -14.92
CA SER A 41 2.88 15.83 -15.76
C SER A 41 3.64 14.75 -16.53
N MET A 42 3.37 13.48 -16.24
CA MET A 42 4.08 12.31 -16.78
C MET A 42 3.11 11.36 -17.47
N SER A 43 3.65 10.42 -18.26
CA SER A 43 2.83 9.34 -18.82
C SER A 43 2.33 8.37 -17.73
N PRO A 44 1.18 7.71 -17.92
CA PRO A 44 0.64 6.74 -16.96
C PRO A 44 1.65 5.64 -16.56
N GLU A 45 2.43 5.15 -17.54
CA GLU A 45 3.45 4.13 -17.28
C GLU A 45 4.58 4.63 -16.38
N VAL A 46 5.08 5.85 -16.60
CA VAL A 46 6.12 6.44 -15.76
C VAL A 46 5.58 6.70 -14.35
N GLN A 47 4.34 7.19 -14.25
CA GLN A 47 3.68 7.44 -12.97
C GLN A 47 3.50 6.15 -12.15
N TYR A 48 3.08 5.05 -12.80
CA TYR A 48 2.96 3.74 -12.17
C TYR A 48 4.31 3.24 -11.64
N ASN A 49 5.38 3.32 -12.43
CA ASN A 49 6.70 2.85 -12.02
C ASN A 49 7.24 3.64 -10.82
N ILE A 50 7.09 4.97 -10.82
CA ILE A 50 7.47 5.82 -9.67
C ILE A 50 6.66 5.42 -8.43
N MET A 51 5.35 5.24 -8.55
CA MET A 51 4.49 4.82 -7.45
C MET A 51 4.93 3.47 -6.86
N ARG A 52 5.19 2.48 -7.74
CA ARG A 52 5.67 1.15 -7.33
C ARG A 52 6.98 1.25 -6.57
N ASP A 53 7.92 2.02 -7.08
CA ASP A 53 9.26 2.14 -6.50
C ASP A 53 9.20 2.89 -5.15
N MET A 54 8.32 3.88 -5.01
CA MET A 54 8.12 4.63 -3.76
C MET A 54 7.47 3.81 -2.65
N TYR A 55 6.50 2.95 -3.00
CA TYR A 55 5.62 2.32 -2.01
C TYR A 55 5.83 0.82 -1.82
N SER A 56 6.77 0.20 -2.55
CA SER A 56 7.09 -1.22 -2.37
C SER A 56 7.65 -1.51 -0.98
N GLY A 57 6.93 -2.35 -0.22
CA GLY A 57 7.30 -2.71 1.15
C GLY A 57 7.01 -1.62 2.19
N CYS A 58 6.30 -0.55 1.80
CA CYS A 58 5.96 0.55 2.69
C CYS A 58 4.88 0.13 3.70
N GLN A 59 5.11 0.36 5.00
CA GLN A 59 4.11 0.06 6.04
C GLN A 59 3.42 1.33 6.55
N ILE A 60 4.16 2.42 6.71
CA ILE A 60 3.63 3.72 7.13
C ILE A 60 3.97 4.76 6.06
N LEU A 61 2.93 5.31 5.44
CA LEU A 61 3.07 6.38 4.45
C LEU A 61 2.87 7.74 5.13
N MET A 62 3.96 8.50 5.19
CA MET A 62 4.02 9.86 5.71
C MET A 62 3.58 10.85 4.64
N GLY A 63 2.32 11.27 4.65
CA GLY A 63 1.72 12.15 3.66
C GLY A 63 0.47 11.52 3.04
N ASN A 64 0.17 11.89 1.80
CA ASN A 64 -1.02 11.40 1.10
C ASN A 64 -0.70 10.24 0.17
N LEU A 65 -1.60 9.27 0.11
CA LEU A 65 -1.59 8.24 -0.91
C LEU A 65 -2.49 8.68 -2.07
N GLU A 66 -1.88 9.06 -3.19
CA GLU A 66 -2.62 9.53 -4.37
C GLU A 66 -2.49 8.49 -5.49
N ILE A 67 -3.59 7.80 -5.77
CA ILE A 67 -3.70 6.80 -6.84
C ILE A 67 -4.62 7.37 -7.90
N THR A 68 -4.02 7.98 -8.92
CA THR A 68 -4.75 8.68 -9.97
C THR A 68 -4.27 8.29 -11.36
N LEU A 69 -5.16 8.31 -12.36
CA LEU A 69 -4.84 8.08 -13.78
C LEU A 69 -4.12 6.74 -14.06
N MET A 70 -4.45 5.69 -13.31
CA MET A 70 -3.87 4.36 -13.50
C MET A 70 -4.59 3.55 -14.57
N ASP A 71 -3.83 2.81 -15.38
CA ASP A 71 -4.38 1.91 -16.40
C ASP A 71 -4.83 0.56 -15.82
N GLN A 72 -5.69 -0.13 -16.58
CA GLN A 72 -6.33 -1.38 -16.16
C GLN A 72 -5.37 -2.58 -15.98
N HIS A 73 -4.17 -2.55 -16.58
CA HIS A 73 -3.26 -3.70 -16.65
C HIS A 73 -2.15 -3.69 -15.58
N HIS A 74 -2.10 -2.64 -14.76
CA HIS A 74 -1.07 -2.46 -13.74
C HIS A 74 -1.32 -3.32 -12.49
N ASN A 75 -0.24 -3.74 -11.82
CA ASN A 75 -0.32 -4.57 -10.63
C ASN A 75 -0.02 -3.74 -9.37
N PHE A 76 -1.04 -3.57 -8.52
CA PHE A 76 -0.95 -2.77 -7.30
C PHE A 76 -0.59 -3.56 -6.03
N SER A 77 -0.13 -4.81 -6.14
CA SER A 77 0.20 -5.67 -4.99
C SER A 77 1.23 -5.07 -4.03
N PHE A 78 2.11 -4.18 -4.52
CA PHE A 78 3.10 -3.48 -3.70
C PHE A 78 2.45 -2.61 -2.59
N LEU A 79 1.21 -2.15 -2.81
CA LEU A 79 0.45 -1.37 -1.83
C LEU A 79 -0.08 -2.22 -0.67
N GLN A 80 -0.11 -3.56 -0.80
CA GLN A 80 -0.65 -4.46 0.23
C GLN A 80 0.09 -4.35 1.56
N SER A 81 1.33 -3.89 1.55
CA SER A 81 2.14 -3.72 2.76
C SER A 81 1.73 -2.50 3.60
N ILE A 82 1.00 -1.53 3.02
CA ILE A 82 0.62 -0.28 3.68
C ILE A 82 -0.42 -0.56 4.77
N ARG A 83 -0.10 -0.13 5.99
CA ARG A 83 -0.95 -0.27 7.18
C ARG A 83 -1.50 1.06 7.65
N GLU A 84 -0.78 2.14 7.39
CA GLU A 84 -1.12 3.47 7.86
C GLU A 84 -0.79 4.54 6.80
N VAL A 85 -1.71 5.48 6.64
CA VAL A 85 -1.51 6.72 5.88
C VAL A 85 -1.76 7.90 6.82
N THR A 86 -0.80 8.82 6.92
CA THR A 86 -0.93 9.96 7.86
C THR A 86 -1.74 11.13 7.31
N GLY A 87 -1.81 11.28 6.00
CA GLY A 87 -2.61 12.29 5.30
C GLY A 87 -3.96 11.75 4.84
N TYR A 88 -4.34 12.11 3.61
CA TYR A 88 -5.52 11.57 2.93
C TYR A 88 -5.17 10.46 1.93
N ILE A 89 -6.19 9.71 1.52
CA ILE A 89 -6.13 8.79 0.39
C ILE A 89 -7.04 9.32 -0.73
N LEU A 90 -6.48 9.52 -1.92
CA LEU A 90 -7.20 9.91 -3.12
C LEU A 90 -7.13 8.77 -4.15
N ILE A 91 -8.29 8.28 -4.57
CA ILE A 91 -8.41 7.23 -5.60
C ILE A 91 -9.29 7.78 -6.71
N ALA A 92 -8.68 8.30 -7.78
CA ALA A 92 -9.44 9.01 -8.80
C ALA A 92 -9.03 8.72 -10.26
N ILE A 93 -10.04 8.61 -11.14
CA ILE A 93 -9.82 8.50 -12.59
C ILE A 93 -8.97 7.27 -12.97
N ASN A 94 -9.16 6.15 -12.26
CA ASN A 94 -8.43 4.91 -12.54
C ASN A 94 -9.26 3.89 -13.31
N GLN A 95 -8.56 2.98 -14.00
CA GLN A 95 -9.15 1.91 -14.80
C GLN A 95 -8.90 0.49 -14.29
N PHE A 96 -8.17 0.32 -13.18
CA PHE A 96 -7.96 -0.99 -12.56
C PHE A 96 -9.24 -1.53 -11.91
N HIS A 97 -9.26 -2.85 -11.68
CA HIS A 97 -10.41 -3.52 -11.07
C HIS A 97 -10.45 -3.40 -9.54
N SER A 98 -9.31 -3.56 -8.88
CA SER A 98 -9.22 -3.53 -7.42
C SER A 98 -7.87 -2.98 -6.93
N LEU A 99 -7.87 -2.42 -5.72
CA LEU A 99 -6.66 -2.01 -5.00
C LEU A 99 -6.48 -2.90 -3.77
N PRO A 100 -5.36 -3.64 -3.64
CA PRO A 100 -5.13 -4.53 -2.52
C PRO A 100 -4.62 -3.75 -1.31
N LEU A 101 -5.50 -3.00 -0.65
CA LEU A 101 -5.19 -2.26 0.60
C LEU A 101 -5.66 -3.04 1.85
N ASP A 102 -5.62 -4.37 1.82
CA ASP A 102 -6.20 -5.23 2.86
C ASP A 102 -5.56 -5.06 4.25
N GLN A 103 -4.31 -4.58 4.29
CA GLN A 103 -3.59 -4.33 5.54
C GLN A 103 -3.78 -2.91 6.08
N LEU A 104 -4.42 -2.01 5.32
CA LEU A 104 -4.66 -0.65 5.75
C LEU A 104 -5.60 -0.66 6.97
N ARG A 105 -5.14 -0.08 8.08
CA ARG A 105 -5.88 0.00 9.34
C ARG A 105 -6.30 1.42 9.69
N VAL A 106 -5.47 2.41 9.34
CA VAL A 106 -5.65 3.79 9.78
C VAL A 106 -5.36 4.77 8.66
N ILE A 107 -6.28 5.73 8.47
CA ILE A 107 -6.05 6.98 7.76
C ILE A 107 -6.15 8.08 8.82
N ARG A 108 -5.04 8.76 9.13
CA ARG A 108 -5.04 9.75 10.22
C ARG A 108 -5.75 11.05 9.83
N GLY A 109 -5.66 11.46 8.56
CA GLY A 109 -6.28 12.71 8.09
C GLY A 109 -5.63 13.97 8.65
N ASN A 110 -4.32 13.96 8.91
CA ASN A 110 -3.59 15.17 9.31
C ASN A 110 -3.59 16.23 8.19
N THR A 111 -3.75 15.78 6.95
CA THR A 111 -4.08 16.56 5.75
C THR A 111 -5.33 15.95 5.12
N LEU A 112 -6.18 16.78 4.53
CA LEU A 112 -7.45 16.36 3.92
C LEU A 112 -7.52 16.79 2.46
N TYR A 113 -8.09 15.96 1.61
CA TYR A 113 -8.40 16.34 0.23
C TYR A 113 -9.53 17.37 0.24
N GLU A 114 -9.35 18.49 -0.48
CA GLU A 114 -10.31 19.61 -0.51
C GLU A 114 -10.67 20.12 0.90
N ASP A 115 -9.71 20.06 1.83
CA ASP A 115 -9.84 20.41 3.25
C ASP A 115 -10.99 19.69 3.99
N ARG A 116 -11.47 18.57 3.44
CA ARG A 116 -12.71 17.92 3.91
C ARG A 116 -12.62 16.41 4.04
N PHE A 117 -11.87 15.72 3.17
CA PHE A 117 -11.95 14.27 3.04
C PHE A 117 -10.63 13.58 3.36
N ALA A 118 -10.64 12.64 4.32
CA ALA A 118 -9.51 11.75 4.58
C ALA A 118 -9.44 10.59 3.56
N LEU A 119 -10.58 10.22 2.97
CA LEU A 119 -10.67 9.27 1.86
C LEU A 119 -11.60 9.88 0.81
N TYR A 120 -11.11 9.98 -0.44
CA TYR A 120 -11.90 10.48 -1.56
C TYR A 120 -11.75 9.56 -2.77
N VAL A 121 -12.88 9.06 -3.27
CA VAL A 121 -12.95 8.08 -4.37
C VAL A 121 -13.87 8.63 -5.46
N LEU A 122 -13.34 8.86 -6.66
CA LEU A 122 -14.08 9.54 -7.73
C LEU A 122 -13.70 9.03 -9.14
N PHE A 123 -14.67 8.88 -10.05
CA PHE A 123 -14.44 8.57 -11.46
C PHE A 123 -13.54 7.35 -11.75
N ASN A 124 -13.55 6.32 -10.91
CA ASN A 124 -12.89 5.05 -11.23
C ASN A 124 -13.86 4.19 -12.07
N TYR A 125 -13.44 3.77 -13.27
CA TYR A 125 -14.27 3.04 -14.21
C TYR A 125 -13.49 1.93 -14.89
N GLN A 126 -14.11 0.77 -15.07
CA GLN A 126 -13.51 -0.27 -15.89
C GLN A 126 -13.69 0.08 -17.36
N LYS A 127 -12.63 0.05 -18.15
CA LYS A 127 -12.74 0.14 -19.61
C LYS A 127 -13.18 -1.23 -20.13
N ASP A 128 -14.47 -1.53 -20.00
CA ASP A 128 -15.01 -2.75 -20.59
C ASP A 128 -14.74 -2.76 -22.08
N GLY A 129 -13.96 -3.75 -22.52
CA GLY A 129 -13.74 -4.04 -23.92
C GLY A 129 -15.02 -4.59 -24.55
N GLN A 130 -16.05 -3.76 -24.70
CA GLN A 130 -17.18 -3.99 -25.58
C GLN A 130 -17.49 -2.69 -26.33
N TYR A 131 -16.67 -2.40 -27.33
CA TYR A 131 -17.28 -2.03 -28.60
C TYR A 131 -18.01 -3.28 -29.11
N SER A 132 -19.22 -3.53 -28.62
CA SER A 132 -20.18 -4.29 -29.43
C SER A 132 -20.36 -3.44 -30.69
N GLY A 133 -19.73 -3.89 -31.78
CA GLY A 133 -19.80 -3.23 -33.07
C GLY A 133 -21.25 -2.90 -33.42
N CYS A 134 -21.46 -1.71 -33.96
CA CYS A 134 -22.73 -1.26 -34.49
C CYS A 134 -23.08 -2.01 -35.81
N GLU A 135 -22.89 -3.32 -35.89
CA GLU A 135 -22.94 -4.10 -37.14
C GLU A 135 -23.55 -5.51 -36.99
N THR A 136 -24.55 -5.71 -36.13
CA THR A 136 -25.33 -6.97 -36.13
C THR A 136 -26.84 -6.81 -36.20
N TRP A 137 -27.37 -5.60 -36.40
CA TRP A 137 -28.81 -5.38 -36.62
C TRP A 137 -29.21 -5.19 -38.09
N ALA A 138 -28.31 -5.42 -39.05
CA ALA A 138 -28.57 -5.20 -40.48
C ALA A 138 -28.69 -6.49 -41.32
N SER A 139 -29.04 -7.63 -40.74
CA SER A 139 -29.18 -8.90 -41.48
C SER A 139 -30.39 -9.76 -41.08
N HIS A 140 -31.48 -9.10 -40.67
CA HIS A 140 -32.80 -9.71 -40.64
C HIS A 140 -33.84 -8.80 -41.30
N THR A 141 -33.74 -8.68 -42.63
CA THR A 141 -34.86 -8.42 -43.56
C THR A 141 -34.61 -9.19 -44.84
#